data_AF-A0A2J9E9X2-F1
#
_entry.id   AF-A0A2J9E9X2-F1
#
_cell.length_a   1.000
_cell.length_b   1.000
_cell.length_c   1.000
_cell.angle_alpha   90.00
_cell.angle_beta   90.00
_cell.angle_gamma   90.00
#
_symmetry.space_group_name_H-M   'P 1'
#
loop_
_entity.id
_entity.type
_entity.pdbx_description
1 polymer ?
#
loop_
_entity_poly.entity_id
_entity_poly.type
_entity_poly.pdbx_seq_one_letter_code
_entity_poly.pdbx_strand_id
1 'polypeptide(L)'
;MSKAIEDVVNERQRQYLIEGYTNEGDDNYTHGELAGAAACYARHVNGRSWVFGSNPEDYQCEPVPDSWPWDEEYWKPKSPRQDLVRAAALIIAEIERIDRASGQ
;
A
#
# COMPACT_ATOMS: atom_id res chain seq x y z
N MET A 1 -16.96 -14.34 -0.39
CA MET A 1 -15.62 -13.92 -0.88
C MET A 1 -14.58 -14.51 0.09
N SER A 2 -13.29 -14.55 -0.24
CA SER A 2 -12.30 -14.96 0.78
C SER A 2 -12.04 -13.79 1.74
N LYS A 3 -11.67 -14.09 2.99
CA LYS A 3 -11.31 -13.06 3.97
C LYS A 3 -10.23 -12.11 3.46
N ALA A 4 -9.28 -12.63 2.67
CA ALA A 4 -8.22 -11.83 2.08
C ALA A 4 -8.74 -10.77 1.10
N ILE A 5 -9.71 -11.12 0.25
CA ILE A 5 -10.32 -10.18 -0.70
C ILE A 5 -11.13 -9.13 0.07
N GLU A 6 -11.91 -9.54 1.07
CA GLU A 6 -12.69 -8.61 1.90
C GLU A 6 -11.80 -7.58 2.60
N ASP A 7 -10.67 -8.02 3.15
CA ASP A 7 -9.74 -7.11 3.84
C ASP A 7 -9.11 -6.09 2.87
N VAL A 8 -8.82 -6.48 1.62
CA VAL A 8 -8.29 -5.55 0.60
C VAL A 8 -9.33 -4.51 0.20
N VAL A 9 -10.59 -4.91 -0.01
CA VAL A 9 -11.69 -3.99 -0.29
C VAL A 9 -11.89 -3.02 0.87
N ASN A 10 -11.89 -3.52 2.11
CA ASN A 10 -12.04 -2.69 3.30
C ASN A 10 -10.87 -1.70 3.46
N GLU A 11 -9.63 -2.10 3.16
CA GLU A 11 -8.49 -1.17 3.21
C GLU A 11 -8.60 -0.08 2.14
N ARG A 12 -9.01 -0.42 0.91
CA ARG A 12 -9.25 0.58 -0.14
C ARG A 12 -10.33 1.58 0.27
N GLN A 13 -11.43 1.10 0.86
CA GLN A 13 -12.47 1.97 1.43
C GLN A 13 -11.96 2.82 2.59
N ARG A 14 -11.11 2.28 3.46
CA ARG A 14 -10.51 3.00 4.59
C ARG A 14 -9.60 4.14 4.11
N GLN A 15 -8.79 3.90 3.08
CA GLN A 15 -7.94 4.92 2.45
C GLN A 15 -8.80 6.09 1.92
N TYR A 16 -9.91 5.78 1.27
CA TYR A 16 -10.84 6.80 0.78
C TYR A 16 -11.56 7.55 1.93
N LEU A 17 -12.18 6.82 2.87
CA LEU A 17 -13.09 7.40 3.87
C LEU A 17 -12.39 8.03 5.08
N ILE A 18 -11.22 7.51 5.47
CA ILE A 18 -10.52 7.93 6.68
C ILE A 18 -9.30 8.78 6.34
N GLU A 19 -8.50 8.35 5.36
CA GLU A 19 -7.26 9.06 4.99
C GLU A 19 -7.50 10.15 3.93
N GLY A 20 -8.66 10.16 3.28
CA GLY A 20 -9.00 11.13 2.25
C GLY A 20 -8.28 10.90 0.92
N TYR A 21 -7.80 9.69 0.65
CA TYR A 21 -7.16 9.32 -0.61
C TYR A 21 -8.25 9.07 -1.66
N THR A 22 -8.66 10.14 -2.35
CA THR A 22 -9.76 10.07 -3.33
C THR A 22 -9.27 9.60 -4.69
N ASN A 23 -10.21 9.15 -5.52
CA ASN A 23 -9.94 8.77 -6.90
C ASN A 23 -9.33 9.93 -7.70
N GLU A 24 -9.85 11.14 -7.52
CA GLU A 24 -9.34 12.36 -8.17
C GLU A 24 -7.94 12.75 -7.65
N GLY A 25 -7.66 12.43 -6.38
CA GLY A 25 -6.32 12.56 -5.81
C GLY A 25 -5.34 11.60 -6.48
N ASP A 26 -5.75 10.33 -6.58
CA ASP A 26 -4.99 9.25 -7.22
C ASP A 26 -4.69 9.55 -8.70
N ASP A 27 -5.58 10.26 -9.40
CA ASP A 27 -5.40 10.66 -10.81
C ASP A 27 -4.22 11.61 -11.04
N ASN A 28 -3.71 12.27 -9.98
CA ASN A 28 -2.51 13.11 -10.07
C ASN A 28 -1.20 12.30 -10.04
N TYR A 29 -1.25 11.03 -9.63
CA TYR A 29 -0.09 10.13 -9.60
C TYR A 29 0.10 9.45 -10.96
N THR A 30 0.88 10.09 -11.83
CA THR A 30 1.03 9.72 -13.24
C THR A 30 2.34 9.04 -13.59
N HIS A 31 3.27 8.91 -12.64
CA HIS A 31 4.59 8.29 -12.81
C HIS A 31 4.70 6.92 -12.13
N GLY A 32 3.57 6.32 -11.77
CA GLY A 32 3.49 4.99 -11.16
C GLY A 32 3.71 5.01 -9.65
N GLU A 33 3.48 6.14 -8.99
CA GLU A 33 3.67 6.32 -7.54
C GLU A 33 2.85 5.30 -6.74
N LEU A 34 1.58 5.05 -7.08
CA LEU A 34 0.74 4.06 -6.40
C LEU A 34 1.30 2.63 -6.50
N ALA A 35 1.75 2.24 -7.70
CA ALA A 35 2.42 0.96 -7.91
C ALA A 35 3.78 0.88 -7.18
N GLY A 36 4.54 1.98 -7.15
CA GLY A 36 5.82 2.08 -6.44
C GLY A 36 5.65 1.92 -4.93
N ALA A 37 4.66 2.58 -4.34
CA ALA A 37 4.30 2.44 -2.94
C ALA A 37 3.86 1.01 -2.60
N ALA A 38 3.03 0.40 -3.45
CA ALA A 38 2.65 -1.01 -3.29
C ALA A 38 3.86 -1.95 -3.30
N ALA A 39 4.78 -1.75 -4.25
CA ALA A 39 6.01 -2.54 -4.36
C ALA A 39 6.90 -2.38 -3.13
N CYS A 40 6.98 -1.18 -2.54
CA CYS A 40 7.72 -0.93 -1.31
C CYS A 40 7.19 -1.78 -0.15
N TYR A 41 5.88 -1.80 0.09
CA TYR A 41 5.27 -2.67 1.11
C TYR A 41 5.50 -4.16 0.82
N ALA A 42 5.31 -4.61 -0.43
CA ALA A 42 5.52 -6.01 -0.79
C ALA A 42 6.98 -6.45 -0.62
N ARG A 43 7.95 -5.60 -1.01
CA ARG A 43 9.38 -5.85 -0.82
C ARG A 43 9.77 -5.86 0.66
N HIS A 44 9.23 -4.93 1.44
CA HIS A 44 9.46 -4.89 2.88
C HIS A 44 8.98 -6.19 3.56
N VAL A 45 7.77 -6.65 3.22
CA VAL A 45 7.25 -7.95 3.68
C VAL A 45 8.20 -9.08 3.28
N ASN A 46 8.61 -9.15 2.01
CA ASN A 46 9.53 -10.19 1.53
C ASN A 46 10.87 -10.21 2.29
N GLY A 47 11.47 -9.04 2.53
CA GLY A 47 12.78 -8.92 3.16
C GLY A 47 12.78 -9.00 4.69
N ARG A 48 11.65 -8.73 5.35
CA ARG A 48 11.58 -8.56 6.82
C ARG A 48 10.58 -9.47 7.54
N SER A 49 9.73 -10.23 6.84
CA SER A 49 8.74 -11.10 7.51
C SER A 49 9.33 -12.08 8.51
N TRP A 50 10.58 -12.50 8.30
CA TRP A 50 11.30 -13.42 9.18
C TRP A 50 11.50 -12.86 10.60
N VAL A 51 11.63 -11.53 10.75
CA VAL A 51 11.89 -10.91 12.07
C VAL A 51 10.59 -10.65 12.83
N PHE A 52 9.44 -10.55 12.16
CA PHE A 52 8.19 -10.11 12.78
C PHE A 52 7.73 -10.99 13.94
N GLY A 53 7.94 -12.31 13.85
CA GLY A 53 7.53 -13.25 14.91
C GLY A 53 8.36 -13.15 16.19
N SER A 54 9.63 -12.73 16.09
CA SER A 54 10.55 -12.60 17.22
C SER A 54 10.71 -11.17 17.72
N ASN A 55 10.66 -10.20 16.81
CA ASN A 55 10.76 -8.78 17.11
C ASN A 55 9.93 -7.94 16.12
N PRO A 56 8.64 -7.67 16.43
CA PRO A 56 7.80 -6.81 15.61
C PRO A 56 8.32 -5.38 15.44
N GLU A 57 9.05 -4.84 16.42
CA GLU A 57 9.58 -3.48 16.36
C GLU A 57 10.65 -3.35 15.27
N ASP A 58 11.54 -4.33 15.13
CA ASP A 58 12.52 -4.38 14.04
C ASP A 58 11.87 -4.43 12.65
N TYR A 59 10.66 -4.97 12.53
CA TYR A 59 9.89 -4.92 11.29
C TYR A 59 9.32 -3.52 11.07
N GLN A 60 8.73 -2.91 12.10
CA GLN A 60 7.99 -1.66 11.99
C GLN A 60 8.88 -0.41 11.91
N CYS A 61 10.09 -0.46 12.45
CA CYS A 61 11.05 0.66 12.49
C CYS A 61 12.07 0.63 11.35
N GLU A 62 11.83 -0.17 10.30
CA GLU A 62 12.71 -0.22 9.13
C GLU A 62 12.75 1.14 8.40
N PRO A 63 13.92 1.60 7.95
CA PRO A 63 14.04 2.83 7.18
C PRO A 63 13.11 2.85 5.95
N VAL A 64 12.71 4.06 5.57
CA VAL A 64 11.91 4.28 4.37
C VAL A 64 12.68 3.79 3.13
N PRO A 65 12.09 2.95 2.27
CA PRO A 65 12.77 2.52 1.05
C PRO A 65 13.03 3.70 0.10
N ASP A 66 14.18 3.71 -0.59
CA ASP A 66 14.54 4.75 -1.57
C ASP A 66 13.51 4.93 -2.70
N SER A 67 12.75 3.88 -3.00
CA SER A 67 11.70 3.89 -4.02
C SER A 67 10.32 4.32 -3.49
N TRP A 68 10.22 4.73 -2.23
CA TRP A 68 8.98 5.25 -1.66
C TRP A 68 8.67 6.63 -2.27
N PRO A 69 7.46 6.86 -2.81
CA PRO A 69 7.18 8.05 -3.63
C PRO A 69 6.70 9.27 -2.84
N TRP A 70 6.43 9.13 -1.54
CA TRP A 70 5.84 10.17 -0.69
C TRP A 70 6.74 10.52 0.49
N ASP A 71 6.34 11.50 1.28
CA ASP A 71 7.10 11.87 2.48
C ASP A 71 7.27 10.67 3.43
N GLU A 72 8.42 10.66 4.13
CA GLU A 72 8.84 9.58 5.02
C GLU A 72 7.80 9.30 6.12
N GLU A 73 7.06 10.33 6.54
CA GLU A 73 6.03 10.20 7.57
C GLU A 73 4.87 9.30 7.15
N TYR A 74 4.67 9.06 5.85
CA TYR A 74 3.62 8.17 5.33
C TYR A 74 4.06 6.71 5.22
N TRP A 75 5.35 6.42 5.40
CA TRP A 75 5.85 5.05 5.52
C TRP A 75 5.57 4.50 6.92
N LYS A 76 4.56 3.65 7.05
CA LYS A 76 4.11 3.09 8.35
C LYS A 76 3.84 1.59 8.25
N PRO A 77 4.85 0.74 8.06
CA PRO A 77 4.68 -0.72 8.05
C PRO A 77 4.09 -1.19 9.39
N LYS A 78 3.21 -2.20 9.35
CA LYS A 78 2.50 -2.68 10.55
C LYS A 78 2.74 -4.15 10.82
N SER A 79 2.47 -5.00 9.84
CA SER A 79 2.71 -6.44 9.92
C SER A 79 2.73 -7.04 8.52
N PRO A 80 3.39 -8.19 8.31
CA PRO A 80 3.46 -8.85 7.01
C PRO A 80 2.10 -8.96 6.32
N ARG A 81 1.07 -9.39 7.06
CA ARG A 81 -0.28 -9.57 6.51
C ARG A 81 -0.93 -8.23 6.16
N GLN A 82 -0.88 -7.23 7.05
CA GLN A 82 -1.53 -5.94 6.84
C GLN A 82 -0.86 -5.13 5.73
N ASP A 83 0.47 -5.21 5.62
CA ASP A 83 1.20 -4.48 4.60
C ASP A 83 0.98 -5.09 3.20
N LEU A 84 0.77 -6.41 3.11
CA LEU A 84 0.28 -7.03 1.87
C LEU A 84 -1.16 -6.61 1.52
N VAL A 85 -2.05 -6.43 2.50
CA VAL A 85 -3.38 -5.85 2.24
C VAL A 85 -3.24 -4.45 1.65
N ARG A 86 -2.40 -3.61 2.28
CA ARG A 86 -2.17 -2.23 1.84
C ARG A 86 -1.55 -2.18 0.46
N ALA A 87 -0.56 -3.03 0.18
CA ALA A 87 0.05 -3.17 -1.14
C ALA A 87 -1.00 -3.54 -2.20
N ALA A 88 -1.86 -4.52 -1.92
CA ALA A 88 -2.92 -4.91 -2.84
C ALA A 88 -3.97 -3.81 -3.05
N ALA A 89 -4.34 -3.07 -2.00
CA ALA A 89 -5.25 -1.93 -2.11
C ALA A 89 -4.66 -0.79 -2.96
N LEU A 90 -3.36 -0.52 -2.83
CA LEU A 90 -2.64 0.45 -3.68
C LEU A 90 -2.53 -0.01 -5.14
N ILE A 91 -2.37 -1.31 -5.39
CA ILE A 91 -2.43 -1.87 -6.76
C ILE A 91 -3.82 -1.67 -7.36
N ILE A 92 -4.89 -1.91 -6.58
CA ILE A 92 -6.26 -1.62 -7.04
C ILE A 92 -6.41 -0.14 -7.35
N ALA A 93 -5.93 0.76 -6.48
CA ALA A 93 -5.98 2.20 -6.72
C ALA A 93 -5.31 2.60 -8.05
N GLU A 94 -4.13 2.03 -8.35
CA GLU A 94 -3.45 2.26 -9.63
C GLU A 94 -4.23 1.70 -10.82
N ILE A 95 -4.81 0.50 -10.70
CA ILE A 95 -5.65 -0.08 -11.76
C ILE A 95 -6.88 0.80 -12.01
N GLU A 96 -7.57 1.22 -10.94
CA GLU A 96 -8.73 2.12 -11.04
C GLU A 96 -8.35 3.45 -11.70
N ARG A 97 -7.15 3.99 -11.41
CA ARG A 97 -6.61 5.19 -12.06
C ARG A 97 -6.37 4.97 -13.56
N ILE A 98 -5.78 3.83 -13.92
CA ILE A 98 -5.55 3.45 -15.33
C ILE A 98 -6.89 3.29 -16.06
N ASP A 99 -7.85 2.61 -15.46
CA ASP A 99 -9.19 2.38 -16.03
C ASP A 99 -9.91 3.70 -16.26
N ARG A 100 -9.90 4.62 -15.28
CA ARG A 100 -10.45 5.98 -15.45
C ARG A 100 -9.77 6.75 -16.57
N ALA A 101 -8.44 6.68 -16.66
CA ALA A 101 -7.67 7.36 -17.70
C ALA A 101 -7.91 6.78 -19.11
N SER A 102 -8.22 5.49 -19.22
CA SER A 102 -8.55 4.82 -20.49
C SER A 102 -10.04 4.88 -20.84
N GLY A 103 -10.89 5.33 -19.92
CA GLY A 103 -12.35 5.38 -20.07
C GLY A 103 -13.04 4.02 -19.96
N GLN A 104 -12.42 3.09 -19.23
CA GLN A 104 -12.98 1.76 -18.90
C GLN A 104 -13.83 1.78 -17.62
#